data_AF-A0A6P0JZP4-F1
#
_entry.id   AF-A0A6P0JZP4-F1
#
_cell.length_a   1.000
_cell.length_b   1.000
_cell.length_c   1.000
_cell.angle_alpha   90.00
_cell.angle_beta   90.00
_cell.angle_gamma   90.00
#
_symmetry.space_group_name_H-M   'P 1'
#
loop_
_entity.id
_entity.type
_entity.pdbx_description
1 polymer ?
#
loop_
_entity_poly.entity_id
_entity_poly.type
_entity_poly.pdbx_seq_one_letter_code
_entity_poly.pdbx_strand_id
1 'polypeptide(L)'
;MGQSFNEFVHSLGEVLIDITALEVNTMVVAQITGEKFIAWQAYRDLYPISKQYLENNNVHESLHERYLDLRKNLELEYTLIVSDPSSEFYEPKVLNRAGEDNHILTDPEVELDQIQTLLPDPFHPTNSDEILKAKAILSNGRFLRSLRKLSELKSALDNRNKALHKKQDEQIGNVDLEVIQKAVKTDIIYAQTVVQLDGDVINRYSQEIFDHPHRDMILEIHRSGVSAGEKQWRGLLQFIIGLVQASLRQPFVQNVLPWNSSKN
;
A
#
# COMPACT_ATOMS: atom_id res chain seq x y z
N MET A 1 2.77 -20.70 29.28
CA MET A 1 2.22 -19.31 29.28
C MET A 1 3.26 -18.24 28.97
N GLY A 2 4.54 -18.35 29.38
CA GLY A 2 5.55 -17.33 29.03
C GLY A 2 5.93 -17.24 27.54
N GLN A 3 5.86 -18.35 26.79
CA GLN A 3 6.18 -18.36 25.35
C GLN A 3 5.13 -17.63 24.50
N SER A 4 3.83 -17.90 24.70
CA SER A 4 2.76 -17.21 23.97
C SER A 4 2.70 -15.71 24.25
N PHE A 5 3.17 -15.28 25.42
CA PHE A 5 3.26 -13.87 25.78
C PHE A 5 4.43 -13.15 25.10
N ASN A 6 5.62 -13.78 25.09
CA ASN A 6 6.74 -13.25 24.32
C ASN A 6 6.43 -13.21 22.82
N GLU A 7 5.73 -14.21 22.28
CA GLU A 7 5.24 -14.21 20.89
C GLU A 7 4.22 -13.09 20.63
N PHE A 8 3.32 -12.81 21.58
CA PHE A 8 2.38 -11.69 21.48
C PHE A 8 3.08 -10.33 21.52
N VAL A 9 4.02 -10.13 22.45
CA VAL A 9 4.77 -8.87 22.55
C VAL A 9 5.71 -8.69 21.36
N HIS A 10 6.30 -9.77 20.85
CA HIS A 10 7.14 -9.75 19.64
C HIS A 10 6.30 -9.40 18.41
N SER A 11 5.15 -10.05 18.20
CA SER A 11 4.26 -9.72 17.08
C SER A 11 3.67 -8.31 17.18
N LEU A 12 3.38 -7.82 18.39
CA LEU A 12 2.97 -6.43 18.61
C LEU A 12 4.12 -5.45 18.35
N GLY A 13 5.35 -5.82 18.71
CA GLY A 13 6.57 -5.07 18.39
C GLY A 13 6.82 -4.98 16.89
N GLU A 14 6.69 -6.10 16.16
CA GLU A 14 6.76 -6.14 14.70
C GLU A 14 5.68 -5.26 14.07
N VAL A 15 4.43 -5.34 14.55
CA VAL A 15 3.34 -4.50 14.06
C VAL A 15 3.60 -3.01 14.36
N LEU A 16 4.15 -2.67 15.52
CA LEU A 16 4.49 -1.28 15.86
C LEU A 16 5.66 -0.73 15.04
N ILE A 17 6.67 -1.56 14.76
CA ILE A 17 7.79 -1.21 13.87
C ILE A 17 7.26 -0.97 12.44
N ASP A 18 6.28 -1.75 12.02
CA ASP A 18 5.65 -1.65 10.70
C ASP A 18 4.78 -0.39 10.53
N ILE A 19 4.29 0.22 11.60
CA ILE A 19 3.46 1.41 11.49
C ILE A 19 4.27 2.67 11.77
N THR A 20 5.02 3.09 10.74
CA THR A 20 5.93 4.24 10.80
C THR A 20 5.24 5.59 10.62
N ALA A 21 4.07 5.60 9.98
CA ALA A 21 3.35 6.82 9.66
C ALA A 21 1.83 6.63 9.49
N LEU A 22 1.09 7.70 9.77
CA LEU A 22 -0.29 7.89 9.33
C LEU A 22 -0.28 8.71 8.04
N GLU A 23 -0.83 8.15 6.96
CA GLU A 23 -1.01 8.86 5.69
C GLU A 23 -2.50 9.11 5.45
N VAL A 24 -2.87 10.37 5.23
CA VAL A 24 -4.23 10.79 4.86
C VAL A 24 -4.17 11.40 3.47
N ASN A 25 -4.86 10.77 2.51
CA ASN A 25 -4.98 11.22 1.14
C ASN A 25 -6.42 11.67 0.86
N THR A 26 -6.57 12.84 0.25
CA THR A 26 -7.88 13.33 -0.22
C THR A 26 -7.89 13.38 -1.73
N MET A 27 -8.75 12.55 -2.30
CA MET A 27 -8.95 12.41 -3.74
C MET A 27 -10.39 12.79 -4.08
N VAL A 28 -10.57 13.48 -5.20
CA VAL A 28 -11.90 13.64 -5.81
C VAL A 28 -12.00 12.60 -6.91
N VAL A 29 -13.06 11.82 -6.90
CA VAL A 29 -13.30 10.77 -7.91
C VAL A 29 -14.69 10.94 -8.50
N ALA A 30 -14.86 10.54 -9.75
CA ALA A 30 -16.19 10.53 -10.38
C ALA A 30 -17.14 9.51 -9.73
N GLN A 31 -16.59 8.41 -9.19
CA GLN A 31 -17.35 7.35 -8.53
C GLN A 31 -16.52 6.67 -7.44
N ILE A 32 -17.13 6.43 -6.27
CA ILE A 32 -16.58 5.55 -5.23
C ILE A 32 -17.17 4.15 -5.43
N THR A 33 -16.33 3.18 -5.80
CA THR A 33 -16.75 1.78 -5.94
C THR A 33 -16.66 1.09 -4.57
N GLY A 34 -17.78 0.55 -4.07
CA GLY A 34 -17.82 -0.20 -2.81
C GLY A 34 -17.29 -1.64 -2.91
N GLU A 35 -16.42 -1.93 -3.87
CA GLU A 35 -15.90 -3.28 -4.09
C GLU A 35 -14.99 -3.68 -2.93
N LYS A 36 -15.24 -4.86 -2.38
CA LYS A 36 -14.43 -5.42 -1.31
C LYS A 36 -13.06 -5.81 -1.86
N PHE A 37 -11.98 -5.37 -1.20
CA PHE A 37 -10.63 -5.79 -1.54
C PHE A 37 -10.49 -7.33 -1.49
N ILE A 38 -10.14 -7.93 -2.62
CA ILE A 38 -9.80 -9.35 -2.76
C ILE A 38 -8.34 -9.44 -3.23
N ALA A 39 -7.44 -9.86 -2.35
CA ALA A 39 -6.00 -9.83 -2.59
C ALA A 39 -5.57 -10.58 -3.87
N TRP A 40 -6.11 -11.78 -4.09
CA TRP A 40 -5.80 -12.57 -5.29
C TRP A 40 -6.23 -11.86 -6.58
N GLN A 41 -7.38 -11.19 -6.56
CA GLN A 41 -7.88 -10.46 -7.72
C GLN A 41 -7.03 -9.20 -7.98
N ALA A 42 -6.78 -8.42 -6.93
CA ALA A 42 -5.93 -7.24 -7.00
C ALA A 42 -4.52 -7.56 -7.56
N TYR A 43 -3.93 -8.67 -7.11
CA TYR A 43 -2.64 -9.13 -7.62
C TYR A 43 -2.70 -9.46 -9.10
N ARG A 44 -3.72 -10.21 -9.54
CA ARG A 44 -3.94 -10.54 -10.95
C ARG A 44 -4.26 -9.33 -11.81
N ASP A 45 -4.87 -8.29 -11.27
CA ASP A 45 -5.20 -7.08 -12.01
C ASP A 45 -3.96 -6.18 -12.22
N LEU A 46 -3.03 -6.20 -11.27
CA LEU A 46 -1.81 -5.39 -11.32
C LEU A 46 -0.66 -6.09 -12.05
N TYR A 47 -0.51 -7.40 -11.88
CA TYR A 47 0.60 -8.19 -12.45
C TYR A 47 0.82 -8.02 -13.96
N PRO A 48 -0.21 -8.06 -14.84
CA PRO A 48 -0.01 -8.07 -16.29
C PRO A 48 0.26 -6.68 -16.87
N ILE A 49 0.18 -5.61 -16.04
CA ILE A 49 0.38 -4.25 -16.51
C ILE A 49 1.78 -4.14 -17.15
N SER A 50 1.78 -3.75 -18.41
CA SER A 50 2.94 -3.59 -19.30
C SER A 50 2.49 -2.67 -20.42
N LYS A 51 3.40 -2.11 -21.22
CA LYS A 51 3.01 -1.27 -22.37
C LYS A 51 2.04 -2.01 -23.30
N GLN A 52 2.35 -3.26 -23.63
CA GLN A 52 1.51 -4.11 -24.47
C GLN A 52 0.13 -4.36 -23.83
N TYR A 53 0.05 -4.60 -22.52
CA TYR A 53 -1.23 -4.72 -21.82
C TYR A 53 -2.06 -3.44 -21.94
N LEU A 54 -1.44 -2.27 -21.76
CA LEU A 54 -2.12 -0.98 -21.80
C LEU A 54 -2.66 -0.67 -23.21
N GLU A 55 -1.89 -0.96 -24.24
CA GLU A 55 -2.31 -0.89 -25.64
C GLU A 55 -3.50 -1.83 -25.91
N ASN A 56 -3.37 -3.10 -25.53
CA ASN A 56 -4.42 -4.12 -25.76
C ASN A 56 -5.73 -3.81 -25.03
N ASN A 57 -5.66 -3.14 -23.88
CA ASN A 57 -6.83 -2.77 -23.08
C ASN A 57 -7.35 -1.36 -23.41
N ASN A 58 -6.86 -0.74 -24.49
CA ASN A 58 -7.23 0.62 -24.90
C ASN A 58 -7.10 1.62 -23.74
N VAL A 59 -6.02 1.56 -22.97
CA VAL A 59 -5.75 2.58 -21.95
C VAL A 59 -5.27 3.84 -22.63
N HIS A 60 -5.85 4.98 -22.26
CA HIS A 60 -5.49 6.28 -22.81
C HIS A 60 -4.01 6.60 -22.54
N GLU A 61 -3.27 7.03 -23.58
CA GLU A 61 -1.80 7.20 -23.57
C GLU A 61 -1.31 8.06 -22.39
N SER A 62 -2.02 9.14 -22.07
CA SER A 62 -1.70 10.01 -20.93
C SER A 62 -1.73 9.34 -19.55
N LEU A 63 -2.22 8.11 -19.44
CA LEU A 63 -2.27 7.33 -18.20
C LEU A 63 -1.18 6.27 -18.13
N HIS A 64 -0.46 6.01 -19.23
CA HIS A 64 0.42 4.84 -19.34
C HIS A 64 1.50 4.83 -18.27
N GLU A 65 2.24 5.93 -18.09
CA GLU A 65 3.26 6.05 -17.05
C GLU A 65 2.71 5.72 -15.66
N ARG A 66 1.53 6.23 -15.33
CA ARG A 66 0.91 6.01 -14.01
C ARG A 66 0.54 4.55 -13.77
N TYR A 67 0.09 3.83 -14.79
CA TYR A 67 -0.15 2.39 -14.67
C TYR A 67 1.17 1.63 -14.53
N LEU A 68 2.18 1.97 -15.33
CA LEU A 68 3.49 1.34 -15.25
C LEU A 68 4.13 1.56 -13.86
N ASP A 69 3.95 2.73 -13.25
CA ASP A 69 4.39 3.01 -11.89
C ASP A 69 3.73 2.09 -10.87
N LEU A 70 2.44 1.73 -11.03
CA LEU A 70 1.81 0.75 -10.14
C LEU A 70 2.52 -0.61 -10.21
N ARG A 71 2.91 -1.02 -11.42
CA ARG A 71 3.60 -2.28 -11.65
C ARG A 71 5.04 -2.25 -11.14
N LYS A 72 5.76 -1.13 -11.31
CA LYS A 72 7.09 -0.90 -10.72
C LYS A 72 7.05 -0.98 -9.20
N ASN A 73 6.09 -0.31 -8.58
CA ASN A 73 5.94 -0.32 -7.13
C ASN A 73 5.60 -1.72 -6.58
N LEU A 74 4.77 -2.50 -7.29
CA LEU A 74 4.50 -3.89 -6.91
C LEU A 74 5.77 -4.75 -6.95
N GLU A 75 6.61 -4.58 -7.97
CA GLU A 75 7.90 -5.27 -8.13
C GLU A 75 8.87 -4.88 -7.02
N LEU A 76 9.00 -3.59 -6.73
CA LEU A 76 9.88 -3.06 -5.70
C LEU A 76 9.50 -3.62 -4.32
N GLU A 77 8.21 -3.63 -3.99
CA GLU A 77 7.74 -4.17 -2.72
C GLU A 77 8.06 -5.66 -2.58
N TYR A 78 7.89 -6.44 -3.64
CA TYR A 78 8.29 -7.85 -3.63
C TYR A 78 9.81 -8.01 -3.50
N THR A 79 10.59 -7.24 -4.26
CA THR A 79 12.05 -7.26 -4.25
C THR A 79 12.60 -6.95 -2.85
N LEU A 80 12.02 -5.97 -2.15
CA LEU A 80 12.37 -5.65 -0.77
C LEU A 80 12.07 -6.81 0.19
N ILE A 81 11.01 -7.59 -0.05
CA ILE A 81 10.67 -8.76 0.78
C ILE A 81 11.63 -9.92 0.53
N VAL A 82 12.00 -10.21 -0.72
CA VAL A 82 12.88 -11.35 -1.03
C VAL A 82 14.37 -11.05 -0.79
N SER A 83 14.74 -9.77 -0.71
CA SER A 83 16.12 -9.33 -0.41
C SER A 83 16.40 -9.20 1.09
N ASP A 84 15.37 -9.13 1.93
CA ASP A 84 15.50 -9.03 3.38
C ASP A 84 15.92 -10.39 4.00
N PRO A 85 17.09 -10.49 4.66
CA PRO A 85 17.56 -11.73 5.29
C PRO A 85 16.66 -12.25 6.42
N SER A 86 15.79 -11.40 6.99
CA SER A 86 14.84 -11.77 8.03
C SER A 86 13.49 -12.28 7.49
N SER A 87 13.26 -12.14 6.18
CA SER A 87 12.03 -12.54 5.53
C SER A 87 11.94 -14.06 5.30
N GLU A 88 10.74 -14.62 5.46
CA GLU A 88 10.46 -16.03 5.10
C GLU A 88 10.60 -16.30 3.59
N PHE A 89 10.60 -15.24 2.78
CA PHE A 89 10.78 -15.30 1.33
C PHE A 89 12.22 -14.97 0.90
N TYR A 90 13.16 -14.91 1.84
CA TYR A 90 14.53 -14.51 1.55
C TYR A 90 15.18 -15.41 0.48
N GLU A 91 15.60 -14.81 -0.62
CA GLU A 91 16.32 -15.47 -1.70
C GLU A 91 17.72 -14.86 -1.86
N PRO A 92 18.79 -15.51 -1.34
CA PRO A 92 20.16 -14.96 -1.34
C PRO A 92 20.70 -14.59 -2.72
N LYS A 93 20.18 -15.23 -3.77
CA LYS A 93 20.58 -14.98 -5.15
C LYS A 93 20.09 -13.63 -5.67
N VAL A 94 19.05 -13.06 -5.05
CA VAL A 94 18.48 -11.76 -5.41
C VAL A 94 19.35 -10.62 -4.91
N LEU A 95 19.99 -10.73 -3.73
CA LEU A 95 20.92 -9.71 -3.22
C LEU A 95 22.07 -9.39 -4.17
N ASN A 96 22.58 -10.39 -4.90
CA ASN A 96 23.66 -10.20 -5.88
C ASN A 96 23.20 -9.46 -7.15
N ARG A 97 21.89 -9.39 -7.43
CA ARG A 97 21.30 -8.64 -8.54
C ARG A 97 20.69 -7.31 -8.09
N ALA A 98 20.21 -7.26 -6.85
CA ALA A 98 19.54 -6.12 -6.22
C ALA A 98 20.42 -4.86 -6.16
N GLY A 99 21.75 -4.98 -6.20
CA GLY A 99 22.64 -3.82 -6.30
C GLY A 99 22.49 -3.03 -7.62
N GLU A 100 22.18 -3.71 -8.72
CA GLU A 100 21.99 -3.12 -10.06
C GLU A 100 20.48 -2.92 -10.35
N ASP A 101 19.64 -3.91 -10.02
CA ASP A 101 18.20 -3.91 -10.31
C ASP A 101 17.37 -3.00 -9.38
N ASN A 102 17.78 -2.79 -8.11
CA ASN A 102 17.06 -1.83 -7.25
C ASN A 102 17.25 -0.40 -7.76
N HIS A 103 18.42 -0.09 -8.32
CA HIS A 103 18.67 1.24 -8.89
C HIS A 103 17.74 1.48 -10.09
N ILE A 104 17.54 0.44 -10.92
CA ILE A 104 16.60 0.41 -12.05
C ILE A 104 15.13 0.57 -11.60
N LEU A 105 14.73 -0.04 -10.49
CA LEU A 105 13.36 0.07 -9.94
C LEU A 105 13.06 1.43 -9.29
N THR A 106 14.10 2.17 -8.90
CA THR A 106 13.98 3.53 -8.34
C THR A 106 14.18 4.63 -9.38
N ASP A 107 14.71 4.30 -10.55
CA ASP A 107 14.97 5.24 -11.63
C ASP A 107 13.71 5.45 -12.49
N PRO A 108 13.18 6.69 -12.57
CA PRO A 108 12.00 6.98 -13.38
C PRO A 108 12.25 6.76 -14.88
N GLU A 109 13.50 6.82 -15.36
CA GLU A 109 13.83 6.71 -16.79
C GLU A 109 13.91 5.27 -17.30
N VAL A 110 13.99 4.27 -16.42
CA VAL A 110 14.10 2.88 -16.86
C VAL A 110 12.74 2.31 -17.25
N GLU A 111 12.67 1.75 -18.45
CA GLU A 111 11.44 1.13 -18.95
C GLU A 111 11.20 -0.22 -18.27
N LEU A 112 9.96 -0.45 -17.84
CA LEU A 112 9.56 -1.69 -17.15
C LEU A 112 9.86 -2.95 -17.98
N ASP A 113 9.80 -2.83 -19.31
CA ASP A 113 10.03 -3.91 -20.27
C ASP A 113 11.49 -4.43 -20.25
N GLN A 114 12.41 -3.66 -19.66
CA GLN A 114 13.82 -4.01 -19.51
C GLN A 114 14.10 -4.76 -18.19
N ILE A 115 13.11 -4.83 -17.29
CA ILE A 115 13.25 -5.42 -15.96
C ILE A 115 12.76 -6.87 -16.01
N GLN A 116 13.64 -7.81 -15.63
CA GLN A 116 13.21 -9.19 -15.43
C GLN A 116 12.35 -9.27 -14.15
N THR A 117 11.06 -9.58 -14.32
CA THR A 117 10.13 -9.73 -13.20
C THR A 117 10.58 -10.85 -12.25
N LEU A 118 10.59 -10.55 -10.95
CA LEU A 118 10.76 -11.50 -9.85
C LEU A 118 9.39 -11.93 -9.29
N LEU A 119 8.33 -11.15 -9.55
CA LEU A 119 6.98 -11.48 -9.12
C LEU A 119 6.53 -12.87 -9.60
N PRO A 120 5.95 -13.71 -8.73
CA PRO A 120 5.40 -15.01 -9.13
C PRO A 120 4.22 -14.87 -10.10
N ASP A 121 4.23 -15.62 -11.21
CA ASP A 121 3.17 -15.54 -12.22
C ASP A 121 1.83 -16.13 -11.73
N PRO A 122 0.74 -15.34 -11.69
CA PRO A 122 -0.57 -15.81 -11.25
C PRO A 122 -1.43 -16.42 -12.37
N PHE A 123 -0.97 -16.43 -13.62
CA PHE A 123 -1.70 -16.90 -14.80
C PHE A 123 -1.10 -18.16 -15.41
N HIS A 124 0.21 -18.19 -15.61
CA HIS A 124 0.92 -19.25 -16.31
C HIS A 124 2.11 -19.72 -15.49
N PRO A 125 1.87 -20.40 -14.36
CA PRO A 125 2.96 -20.86 -13.52
C PRO A 125 3.86 -21.82 -14.29
N THR A 126 5.15 -21.55 -14.27
CA THR A 126 6.19 -22.38 -14.88
C THR A 126 6.33 -23.71 -14.13
N ASN A 127 5.96 -23.72 -12.85
CA ASN A 127 5.90 -24.90 -11.99
C ASN A 127 4.78 -24.78 -10.94
N SER A 128 4.37 -25.90 -10.32
CA SER A 128 3.34 -25.91 -9.27
C SER A 128 3.66 -25.02 -8.06
N ASP A 129 4.95 -24.77 -7.81
CA ASP A 129 5.43 -24.00 -6.67
C ASP A 129 5.22 -22.49 -6.87
N GLU A 130 5.10 -22.01 -8.11
CA GLU A 130 4.94 -20.59 -8.42
C GLU A 130 3.57 -20.04 -7.98
N ILE A 131 2.49 -20.82 -8.17
CA ILE A 131 1.17 -20.48 -7.59
C ILE A 131 1.22 -20.50 -6.06
N LEU A 132 1.96 -21.45 -5.47
CA LEU A 132 2.10 -21.53 -4.01
C LEU A 132 2.86 -20.31 -3.47
N LYS A 133 3.94 -19.89 -4.14
CA LYS A 133 4.67 -18.65 -3.85
C LYS A 133 3.75 -17.43 -3.98
N ALA A 134 2.98 -17.32 -5.07
CA ALA A 134 2.02 -16.25 -5.28
C ALA A 134 0.96 -16.19 -4.17
N LYS A 135 0.49 -17.34 -3.68
CA LYS A 135 -0.47 -17.39 -2.54
C LYS A 135 0.20 -17.08 -1.21
N ALA A 136 1.42 -17.56 -1.00
CA ALA A 136 2.18 -17.34 0.22
C ALA A 136 2.49 -15.86 0.41
N ILE A 137 2.95 -15.16 -0.64
CA ILE A 137 3.25 -13.72 -0.54
C ILE A 137 2.00 -12.88 -0.23
N LEU A 138 0.81 -13.33 -0.64
CA LEU A 138 -0.45 -12.69 -0.28
C LEU A 138 -0.89 -12.97 1.17
N SER A 139 -0.12 -13.73 1.93
CA SER A 139 -0.27 -13.82 3.38
C SER A 139 0.71 -12.90 4.12
N ASN A 140 1.69 -12.32 3.42
CA ASN A 140 2.61 -11.35 3.98
C ASN A 140 1.89 -10.00 4.22
N GLY A 141 1.87 -9.56 5.49
CA GLY A 141 1.13 -8.36 5.89
C GLY A 141 1.62 -7.08 5.21
N ARG A 142 2.94 -6.92 5.04
CA ARG A 142 3.52 -5.76 4.35
C ARG A 142 3.10 -5.74 2.88
N PHE A 143 3.29 -6.84 2.17
CA PHE A 143 2.89 -6.96 0.77
C PHE A 143 1.40 -6.70 0.57
N LEU A 144 0.55 -7.26 1.43
CA LEU A 144 -0.91 -7.06 1.37
C LEU A 144 -1.33 -5.59 1.55
N ARG A 145 -0.69 -4.86 2.46
CA ARG A 145 -0.95 -3.43 2.67
C ARG A 145 -0.60 -2.63 1.41
N SER A 146 0.59 -2.90 0.85
CA SER A 146 1.05 -2.26 -0.39
C SER A 146 0.14 -2.62 -1.57
N LEU A 147 -0.23 -3.90 -1.72
CA LEU A 147 -1.14 -4.35 -2.77
C LEU A 147 -2.52 -3.70 -2.68
N ARG A 148 -3.05 -3.51 -1.47
CA ARG A 148 -4.33 -2.80 -1.27
C ARG A 148 -4.22 -1.36 -1.74
N LYS A 149 -3.18 -0.63 -1.31
CA LYS A 149 -2.94 0.75 -1.73
C LYS A 149 -2.83 0.85 -3.26
N LEU A 150 -2.06 -0.03 -3.89
CA LEU A 150 -1.90 -0.07 -5.34
C LEU A 150 -3.22 -0.40 -6.07
N SER A 151 -4.05 -1.28 -5.51
CA SER A 151 -5.35 -1.61 -6.10
C SER A 151 -6.32 -0.43 -6.07
N GLU A 152 -6.33 0.37 -4.99
CA GLU A 152 -7.14 1.58 -4.89
C GLU A 152 -6.70 2.62 -5.92
N LEU A 153 -5.38 2.80 -6.10
CA LEU A 153 -4.83 3.68 -7.14
C LEU A 153 -5.19 3.19 -8.54
N LYS A 154 -5.11 1.88 -8.81
CA LYS A 154 -5.53 1.30 -10.09
C LYS A 154 -7.00 1.58 -10.37
N SER A 155 -7.89 1.35 -9.40
CA SER A 155 -9.33 1.63 -9.56
C SER A 155 -9.59 3.10 -9.89
N ALA A 156 -8.86 4.03 -9.27
CA ALA A 156 -8.93 5.45 -9.61
C ALA A 156 -8.50 5.71 -11.07
N LEU A 157 -7.38 5.11 -11.51
CA LEU A 157 -6.93 5.20 -12.91
C LEU A 157 -7.93 4.57 -13.90
N ASP A 158 -8.53 3.43 -13.57
CA ASP A 158 -9.50 2.73 -14.42
C ASP A 158 -10.77 3.57 -14.64
N ASN A 159 -11.28 4.18 -13.57
CA ASN A 159 -12.40 5.11 -13.65
C ASN A 159 -12.07 6.32 -14.53
N ARG A 160 -10.83 6.79 -14.44
CA ARG A 160 -10.34 7.89 -15.27
C ARG A 160 -10.23 7.51 -16.74
N ASN A 161 -9.72 6.33 -17.03
CA ASN A 161 -9.65 5.82 -18.39
C ASN A 161 -11.05 5.82 -19.03
N LYS A 162 -12.07 5.33 -18.30
CA LYS A 162 -13.47 5.39 -18.74
C LYS A 162 -13.97 6.82 -18.98
N ALA A 163 -13.64 7.75 -18.08
CA ALA A 163 -14.06 9.14 -18.21
C ALA A 163 -13.42 9.85 -19.42
N LEU A 164 -12.16 9.56 -19.72
CA LEU A 164 -11.46 10.10 -20.88
C LEU A 164 -12.06 9.59 -22.19
N HIS A 165 -12.29 8.29 -22.30
CA HIS A 165 -12.95 7.70 -23.47
C HIS A 165 -14.35 8.26 -23.67
N LYS A 166 -15.15 8.39 -22.61
CA LYS A 166 -16.48 9.00 -22.69
C LYS A 166 -16.44 10.43 -23.24
N LYS A 167 -15.47 11.25 -22.83
CA LYS A 167 -15.31 12.62 -23.34
C LYS A 167 -14.86 12.66 -24.79
N GLN A 168 -14.01 11.72 -25.19
CA GLN A 168 -13.56 11.57 -26.57
C GLN A 168 -14.71 11.13 -27.49
N ASP A 169 -15.60 10.27 -27.02
CA ASP A 169 -16.80 9.84 -27.76
C ASP A 169 -17.87 10.95 -27.85
N GLU A 170 -17.99 11.80 -26.84
CA GLU A 170 -18.94 12.93 -26.80
C GLU A 170 -18.50 14.12 -27.68
N GLN A 171 -17.23 14.21 -28.07
CA GLN A 171 -16.69 15.29 -28.91
C GLN A 171 -16.18 14.77 -30.26
N ILE A 172 -17.08 14.72 -31.26
CA ILE A 172 -16.72 14.53 -32.67
C ILE A 172 -16.08 15.84 -33.19
N GLY A 173 -14.78 16.02 -32.94
CA GLY A 173 -13.98 17.13 -33.47
C GLY A 173 -12.92 17.64 -32.49
N ASN A 174 -11.69 17.80 -33.00
CA ASN A 174 -10.46 18.28 -32.36
C ASN A 174 -10.56 18.47 -30.84
N VAL A 175 -10.13 17.46 -30.11
CA VAL A 175 -10.08 17.53 -28.65
C VAL A 175 -9.03 18.57 -28.26
N ASP A 176 -9.46 19.59 -27.53
CA ASP A 176 -8.55 20.57 -26.96
C ASP A 176 -7.66 19.85 -25.94
N LEU A 177 -6.34 19.78 -26.22
CA LEU A 177 -5.37 19.07 -25.37
C LEU A 177 -5.47 19.52 -23.91
N GLU A 178 -5.86 20.77 -23.69
CA GLU A 178 -6.03 21.39 -22.39
C GLU A 178 -7.21 20.79 -21.60
N VAL A 179 -8.30 20.38 -22.26
CA VAL A 179 -9.48 19.75 -21.65
C VAL A 179 -9.21 18.30 -21.29
N ILE A 180 -8.47 17.56 -22.15
CA ILE A 180 -7.95 16.22 -21.82
C ILE A 180 -7.01 16.34 -20.64
N GLN A 181 -6.02 17.26 -20.67
CA GLN A 181 -5.08 17.45 -19.57
C GLN A 181 -5.80 17.80 -18.27
N LYS A 182 -6.86 18.61 -18.29
CA LYS A 182 -7.66 18.94 -17.10
C LYS A 182 -8.52 17.75 -16.60
N ALA A 183 -9.01 16.90 -17.50
CA ALA A 183 -9.69 15.64 -17.13
C ALA A 183 -8.69 14.56 -16.64
N VAL A 184 -7.47 14.58 -17.15
CA VAL A 184 -6.26 13.86 -16.69
C VAL A 184 -5.76 14.42 -15.34
N LYS A 185 -6.43 15.41 -14.76
CA LYS A 185 -6.01 16.02 -13.50
C LYS A 185 -6.98 15.80 -12.36
N THR A 186 -8.21 15.38 -12.65
CA THR A 186 -9.28 15.31 -11.63
C THR A 186 -9.19 14.15 -10.63
N ASP A 187 -8.36 13.11 -10.87
CA ASP A 187 -8.12 12.01 -9.91
C ASP A 187 -6.74 12.11 -9.24
N ILE A 188 -6.29 13.33 -8.98
CA ILE A 188 -5.05 13.59 -8.25
C ILE A 188 -5.36 13.65 -6.75
N ILE A 189 -4.45 13.12 -5.94
CA ILE A 189 -4.45 13.38 -4.51
C ILE A 189 -4.27 14.90 -4.33
N TYR A 190 -5.36 15.62 -4.10
CA TYR A 190 -5.36 17.07 -3.98
C TYR A 190 -4.64 17.54 -2.73
N ALA A 191 -4.72 16.72 -1.68
CA ALA A 191 -4.08 16.96 -0.41
C ALA A 191 -3.62 15.63 0.19
N GLN A 192 -2.38 15.60 0.63
CA GLN A 192 -1.76 14.49 1.33
C GLN A 192 -1.11 15.04 2.60
N THR A 193 -1.40 14.40 3.73
CA THR A 193 -0.68 14.61 4.98
C THR A 193 -0.10 13.28 5.43
N VAL A 194 1.22 13.25 5.63
CA VAL A 194 1.92 12.13 6.26
C VAL A 194 2.39 12.59 7.64
N VAL A 195 1.94 11.92 8.69
CA VAL A 195 2.38 12.13 10.07
C VAL A 195 3.24 10.95 10.49
N GLN A 196 4.53 11.18 10.66
CA GLN A 196 5.49 10.16 11.10
C GLN A 196 5.48 10.01 12.63
N LEU A 197 5.93 8.86 13.13
CA LEU A 197 5.99 8.57 14.57
C LEU A 197 6.90 9.52 15.36
N ASP A 198 7.95 10.05 14.74
CA ASP A 198 8.87 11.03 15.31
C ASP A 198 8.26 12.44 15.40
N GLY A 199 7.07 12.64 14.84
CA GLY A 199 6.34 13.90 14.87
C GLY A 199 6.50 14.73 13.60
N ASP A 200 7.26 14.27 12.62
CA ASP A 200 7.38 14.97 11.33
C ASP A 200 6.04 14.93 10.58
N VAL A 201 5.59 16.10 10.13
CA VAL A 201 4.35 16.27 9.38
C VAL A 201 4.68 16.82 8.00
N ILE A 202 4.47 16.00 6.98
CA ILE A 202 4.69 16.38 5.58
C ILE A 202 3.32 16.62 4.94
N ASN A 203 3.09 17.85 4.47
CA ASN A 203 1.91 18.21 3.70
C ASN A 203 2.28 18.42 2.24
N ARG A 204 1.54 17.77 1.34
CA ARG A 204 1.67 17.94 -0.11
C ARG A 204 0.31 18.29 -0.70
N TYR A 205 0.29 19.29 -1.56
CA TYR A 205 -0.92 19.73 -2.23
C TYR A 205 -0.69 19.71 -3.74
N SER A 206 -1.66 19.18 -4.48
CA SER A 206 -1.66 19.37 -5.93
C SER A 206 -1.83 20.85 -6.24
N GLN A 207 -1.03 21.39 -7.16
CA GLN A 207 -1.16 22.79 -7.58
C GLN A 207 -2.57 23.10 -8.11
N GLU A 208 -3.27 22.10 -8.63
CA GLU A 208 -4.63 22.25 -9.15
C GLU A 208 -5.68 22.53 -8.08
N ILE A 209 -5.40 22.23 -6.80
CA ILE A 209 -6.34 22.54 -5.72
C ILE A 209 -6.58 24.04 -5.63
N PHE A 210 -5.57 24.86 -6.00
CA PHE A 210 -5.66 26.31 -5.88
C PHE A 210 -6.67 26.93 -6.84
N ASP A 211 -6.87 26.29 -8.00
CA ASP A 211 -7.81 26.73 -9.05
C ASP A 211 -9.13 25.91 -9.05
N HIS A 212 -9.29 24.97 -8.10
CA HIS A 212 -10.45 24.10 -8.06
C HIS A 212 -11.71 24.82 -7.54
N PRO A 213 -12.88 24.73 -8.21
CA PRO A 213 -14.11 25.41 -7.79
C PRO A 213 -14.57 25.10 -6.36
N HIS A 214 -14.25 23.91 -5.87
CA HIS A 214 -14.59 23.42 -4.53
C HIS A 214 -13.38 23.33 -3.58
N ARG A 215 -12.33 24.12 -3.83
CA ARG A 215 -11.08 24.11 -3.04
C ARG A 215 -11.32 24.08 -1.54
N ASP A 216 -12.09 25.03 -1.02
CA ASP A 216 -12.24 25.21 0.42
C ASP A 216 -12.94 24.00 1.08
N MET A 217 -13.93 23.42 0.39
CA MET A 217 -14.60 22.19 0.84
C MET A 217 -13.64 20.99 0.84
N ILE A 218 -12.83 20.81 -0.21
CA ILE A 218 -11.86 19.71 -0.28
C ILE A 218 -10.82 19.85 0.83
N LEU A 219 -10.30 21.06 1.07
CA LEU A 219 -9.33 21.32 2.13
C LEU A 219 -9.95 21.14 3.53
N GLU A 220 -11.22 21.50 3.71
CA GLU A 220 -11.96 21.26 4.96
C GLU A 220 -12.14 19.76 5.23
N ILE A 221 -12.59 19.00 4.22
CA ILE A 221 -12.69 17.54 4.29
C ILE A 221 -11.33 16.94 4.64
N HIS A 222 -10.27 17.39 3.97
CA HIS A 222 -8.92 16.91 4.25
C HIS A 222 -8.48 17.20 5.69
N ARG A 223 -8.63 18.44 6.18
CA ARG A 223 -8.29 18.81 7.57
C ARG A 223 -9.09 18.01 8.59
N SER A 224 -10.38 17.80 8.33
CA SER A 224 -11.24 16.96 9.16
C SER A 224 -10.75 15.51 9.17
N GLY A 225 -10.39 14.97 7.99
CA GLY A 225 -9.80 13.65 7.84
C GLY A 225 -8.47 13.49 8.58
N VAL A 226 -7.57 14.47 8.49
CA VAL A 226 -6.29 14.50 9.23
C VAL A 226 -6.54 14.51 10.73
N SER A 227 -7.43 15.39 11.22
CA SER A 227 -7.76 15.49 12.64
C SER A 227 -8.39 14.22 13.20
N ALA A 228 -9.33 13.63 12.44
CA ALA A 228 -9.96 12.36 12.80
C ALA A 228 -8.96 11.21 12.78
N GLY A 229 -8.12 11.14 11.75
CA GLY A 229 -7.05 10.15 11.60
C GLY A 229 -6.05 10.23 12.73
N GLU A 230 -5.56 11.43 13.08
CA GLU A 230 -4.64 11.65 14.20
C GLU A 230 -5.27 11.20 15.52
N LYS A 231 -6.55 11.54 15.76
CA LYS A 231 -7.27 11.12 16.97
C LYS A 231 -7.39 9.59 17.05
N GLN A 232 -7.75 8.93 15.96
CA GLN A 232 -7.83 7.46 15.90
C GLN A 232 -6.46 6.82 16.08
N TRP A 233 -5.43 7.38 15.44
CA TRP A 233 -4.05 6.94 15.52
C TRP A 233 -3.51 7.02 16.94
N ARG A 234 -3.68 8.16 17.62
CA ARG A 234 -3.33 8.33 19.03
C ARG A 234 -4.10 7.36 19.94
N GLY A 235 -5.40 7.16 19.67
CA GLY A 235 -6.22 6.19 20.40
C GLY A 235 -5.72 4.76 20.27
N LEU A 236 -5.31 4.34 19.07
CA LEU A 236 -4.72 3.03 18.82
C LEU A 236 -3.39 2.87 19.56
N LEU A 237 -2.50 3.85 19.48
CA LEU A 237 -1.22 3.83 20.21
C LEU A 237 -1.43 3.76 21.73
N GLN A 238 -2.37 4.53 22.27
CA GLN A 238 -2.73 4.47 23.68
C GLN A 238 -3.29 3.10 24.08
N PHE A 239 -4.13 2.50 23.24
CA PHE A 239 -4.65 1.16 23.47
C PHE A 239 -3.53 0.12 23.50
N ILE A 240 -2.61 0.17 22.54
CA ILE A 240 -1.44 -0.73 22.47
C ILE A 240 -0.54 -0.56 23.71
N ILE A 241 -0.20 0.68 24.08
CA ILE A 241 0.55 0.98 25.29
C ILE A 241 -0.19 0.45 26.53
N GLY A 242 -1.51 0.58 26.57
CA GLY A 242 -2.34 0.06 27.65
C GLY A 242 -2.24 -1.46 27.78
N LEU A 243 -2.27 -2.21 26.67
CA LEU A 243 -2.07 -3.67 26.68
C LEU A 243 -0.68 -4.07 27.18
N VAL A 244 0.37 -3.37 26.73
CA VAL A 244 1.75 -3.59 27.19
C VAL A 244 1.88 -3.29 28.68
N GLN A 245 1.34 -2.16 29.16
CA GLN A 245 1.40 -1.80 30.58
C GLN A 245 0.60 -2.77 31.46
N ALA A 246 -0.59 -3.20 31.01
CA ALA A 246 -1.41 -4.15 31.76
C ALA A 246 -0.73 -5.52 31.88
N SER A 247 -0.04 -5.95 30.83
CA SER A 247 0.68 -7.23 30.84
C SER A 247 1.96 -7.20 31.68
N LEU A 248 2.69 -6.08 31.70
CA LEU A 248 3.86 -5.90 32.56
C LEU A 248 3.50 -5.81 34.06
N ARG A 249 2.23 -5.55 34.39
CA ARG A 249 1.74 -5.38 35.77
C ARG A 249 1.19 -6.66 36.42
N GLN A 250 1.29 -7.85 35.81
CA GLN A 250 0.91 -9.07 36.50
C GLN A 250 1.83 -9.34 37.72
N PRO A 251 1.31 -9.34 38.96
CA PRO A 251 2.10 -9.72 40.11
C PRO A 251 2.31 -11.24 40.11
N PHE A 252 3.54 -11.65 40.42
CA PHE A 252 3.86 -13.01 40.83
C PHE A 252 2.95 -13.39 42.00
N VAL A 253 1.92 -14.20 41.78
CA VAL A 253 1.20 -14.83 42.88
C VAL A 253 2.16 -15.85 43.47
N GLN A 254 2.82 -15.48 44.56
CA GLN A 254 3.60 -16.42 45.37
C GLN A 254 2.65 -17.54 45.82
N ASN A 255 2.95 -18.75 45.36
CA ASN A 255 2.44 -19.99 45.92
C ASN A 255 2.78 -20.03 47.42
N VAL A 256 1.86 -19.60 48.28
CA VAL A 256 1.87 -19.99 49.68
C VAL A 256 1.27 -21.39 49.73
N LEU A 257 2.11 -22.40 49.51
CA LEU A 257 1.83 -23.77 49.95
C LEU A 257 1.95 -23.80 51.48
N PRO A 258 0.93 -24.20 52.24
CA PRO A 258 1.09 -24.52 53.63
C PRO A 258 1.31 -26.03 53.73
N TRP A 259 2.57 -26.49 53.71
CA TRP A 259 2.91 -27.81 54.21
C TRP A 259 4.06 -27.71 55.22
N ASN A 260 3.68 -27.86 56.48
CA ASN A 260 4.23 -28.80 57.47
C ASN A 260 4.43 -28.16 58.84
N SER A 261 3.76 -28.71 59.85
CA SER A 261 4.51 -29.43 60.89
C SER A 261 3.57 -30.32 61.72
N SER A 262 4.06 -31.54 61.89
CA SER A 262 3.49 -32.74 62.48
C SER A 262 3.54 -32.82 64.02
N LYS A 263 2.85 -33.85 64.57
CA LYS A 263 3.05 -34.56 65.87
C LYS A 263 2.46 -33.84 67.09
N ASN A 264 1.72 -34.47 68.01
CA ASN A 264 1.50 -35.86 68.41
C ASN A 264 0.01 -36.10 68.69
#